data_AF-A0A4Q3C754-F1
#
_entry.id   AF-A0A4Q3C754-F1
#
_cell.length_a   1.000
_cell.length_b   1.000
_cell.length_c   1.000
_cell.angle_alpha   90.00
_cell.angle_beta   90.00
_cell.angle_gamma   90.00
#
_symmetry.space_group_name_H-M   'P 1'
#
loop_
_entity.id
_entity.type
_entity.pdbx_description
1 polymer ?
#
loop_
_entity_poly.entity_id
_entity_poly.type
_entity_poly.pdbx_seq_one_letter_code
_entity_poly.pdbx_strand_id
1 'polypeptide(L)' 'MTTFSAADPVVILSYARTPMGGMQGVLSDISATDLGATAVKAAVERAGV' A
#
# COMPACT_ATOMS: atom_id res chain seq x y z
N MET A 1 22.74 -10.58 3.71
CA MET A 1 21.71 -11.47 3.13
C MET A 1 20.64 -11.69 4.19
N THR A 2 19.37 -11.38 3.89
CA THR A 2 18.24 -11.72 4.76
C THR A 2 18.09 -13.25 4.81
N THR A 3 18.15 -13.82 6.01
CA THR A 3 17.82 -15.23 6.23
C THR A 3 16.32 -15.32 6.51
N PHE A 4 15.60 -16.11 5.73
CA PHE A 4 14.16 -16.35 5.95
C PHE A 4 14.01 -17.64 6.78
N SER A 5 13.37 -17.53 7.94
CA SER A 5 13.05 -18.70 8.77
C SER A 5 12.02 -19.56 8.04
N ALA A 6 12.29 -20.85 7.86
CA ALA A 6 11.32 -21.77 7.27
C ALA A 6 10.06 -21.95 8.14
N ALA A 7 10.16 -21.66 9.45
CA ALA A 7 9.03 -21.73 10.39
C ALA A 7 8.12 -20.49 10.35
N ASP A 8 8.61 -19.36 9.81
CA ASP A 8 7.84 -18.11 9.66
C ASP A 8 8.20 -17.44 8.32
N PRO A 9 7.64 -17.93 7.21
CA PRO A 9 7.94 -17.40 5.89
C PRO A 9 7.29 -16.03 5.71
N VAL A 10 8.11 -15.01 5.41
CA VAL A 10 7.61 -13.68 5.04
C VAL A 10 7.12 -13.71 3.60
N VAL A 11 5.83 -13.44 3.40
CA VAL A 11 5.18 -13.44 2.08
C VAL A 11 4.46 -12.12 1.81
N ILE A 12 4.44 -11.70 0.55
CA ILE A 12 3.66 -10.53 0.10
C ILE A 12 2.32 -11.04 -0.44
N LEU A 13 1.26 -10.88 0.36
CA LEU A 13 -0.09 -11.32 0.00
C LEU A 13 -0.73 -10.43 -1.06
N SER A 14 -0.48 -9.12 -0.99
CA SER A 14 -1.02 -8.15 -1.93
C SER A 14 -0.19 -6.87 -1.98
N TYR A 15 -0.47 -6.06 -3.01
CA TYR A 15 0.08 -4.72 -3.15
C TYR A 15 -0.98 -3.78 -3.74
N ALA A 16 -1.00 -2.54 -3.27
CA ALA A 16 -1.80 -1.48 -3.84
C ALA A 16 -1.10 -0.13 -3.69
N ARG A 17 -1.49 0.80 -4.56
CA ARG A 17 -1.02 2.18 -4.57
C ARG A 17 -2.11 3.10 -5.07
N THR A 18 -2.06 4.35 -4.66
CA THR A 18 -2.82 5.42 -5.30
C THR A 18 -2.15 5.84 -6.63
N PRO A 19 -2.91 6.44 -7.56
CA PRO A 19 -2.34 7.17 -8.69
C PRO A 19 -1.42 8.31 -8.23
N MET A 20 -0.42 8.66 -9.03
CA MET A 20 0.40 9.85 -8.77
C MET A 20 -0.36 11.10 -9.19
N GLY A 21 -0.45 12.09 -8.30
CA GLY A 21 -0.83 13.44 -8.66
C GLY A 21 0.41 14.24 -9.09
N GLY A 22 0.27 15.09 -10.10
CA GLY A 22 1.29 16.11 -10.39
C GLY A 22 1.38 17.13 -9.26
N MET A 23 2.49 17.87 -9.19
CA MET A 23 2.64 18.98 -8.23
C MET A 23 1.52 20.00 -8.43
N GLN A 24 0.75 20.27 -7.37
CA GLN A 24 -0.47 21.11 -7.42
C GLN A 24 -1.55 20.60 -8.40
N GLY A 25 -1.61 19.28 -8.64
CA GLY A 25 -2.59 18.64 -9.52
C GLY A 25 -3.82 18.12 -8.79
N VAL A 26 -4.55 17.19 -9.42
CA VAL A 26 -5.87 16.68 -8.96
C VAL A 26 -5.92 16.06 -7.56
N LEU A 27 -4.79 15.72 -6.97
CA LEU A 27 -4.70 15.16 -5.60
C LEU A 27 -4.12 16.16 -4.59
N SER A 28 -3.92 17.43 -4.94
CA SER A 28 -3.26 18.43 -4.09
C SER A 28 -3.99 18.69 -2.78
N ASP A 29 -5.31 18.58 -2.79
CA ASP A 29 -6.16 18.93 -1.65
C ASP A 29 -6.39 17.74 -0.71
N ILE A 30 -5.88 16.56 -1.07
CA ILE A 30 -6.01 15.33 -0.28
C ILE A 30 -4.81 15.20 0.65
N SER A 31 -5.08 14.91 1.93
CA SER A 31 -4.01 14.69 2.90
C SER A 31 -3.19 13.44 2.57
N ALA A 32 -1.90 13.45 2.93
CA ALA A 32 -1.03 12.29 2.75
C ALA A 32 -1.55 11.04 3.50
N THR A 33 -2.19 11.25 4.65
CA THR A 33 -2.80 10.17 5.45
C THR A 33 -3.98 9.52 4.72
N ASP A 34 -4.81 10.30 4.02
CA ASP A 34 -5.95 9.75 3.27
C ASP A 34 -5.49 8.98 2.03
N LEU A 35 -4.45 9.45 1.35
CA LEU A 35 -3.81 8.72 0.24
C LEU A 35 -3.24 7.39 0.73
N GLY A 36 -2.56 7.38 1.89
CA GLY A 36 -2.04 6.18 2.52
C GLY A 36 -3.14 5.21 2.94
N ALA A 37 -4.18 5.72 3.61
CA ALA A 37 -5.33 4.92 4.05
C ALA A 37 -6.05 4.26 2.86
N THR A 38 -6.20 4.99 1.75
CA THR A 38 -6.78 4.45 0.51
C THR A 38 -5.94 3.31 -0.06
N ALA A 39 -4.61 3.46 -0.09
CA ALA A 39 -3.71 2.41 -0.55
C ALA A 39 -3.75 1.17 0.35
N VAL A 40 -3.71 1.35 1.68
CA VAL A 40 -3.78 0.25 2.65
C VAL A 40 -5.11 -0.50 2.55
N LYS A 41 -6.23 0.23 2.49
CA LYS A 41 -7.56 -0.38 2.32
C LYS A 41 -7.62 -1.29 1.09
N ALA A 42 -7.14 -0.81 -0.05
CA ALA A 42 -7.13 -1.59 -1.28
C ALA A 42 -6.18 -2.80 -1.21
N ALA A 43 -5.05 -2.69 -0.51
CA ALA A 43 -4.14 -3.83 -0.31
C ALA A 43 -4.80 -4.91 0.56
N VAL A 44 -5.42 -4.51 1.68
CA VAL A 44 -6.16 -5.41 2.59
C VAL A 44 -7.29 -6.13 1.87
N GLU A 45 -8.12 -5.40 1.12
CA GLU A 45 -9.24 -5.98 0.35
C GLU A 45 -8.76 -6.99 -0.70
N ARG A 46 -7.66 -6.70 -1.42
CA ARG A 46 -7.05 -7.62 -2.39
C ARG A 46 -6.39 -8.83 -1.73
N ALA A 47 -5.90 -8.69 -0.50
CA ALA A 47 -5.36 -9.79 0.28
C ALA A 47 -6.47 -10.70 0.85
N GLY A 48 -7.72 -10.23 0.84
CA GLY A 48 -8.86 -10.97 1.38
C GLY A 48 -8.87 -11.03 2.91
N VAL A 49 -8.33 -10.00 3.57
CA VAL A 49 -8.25 -9.87 5.04
C VAL A 49 -9.11 -8.74 5.59
#